data_AF-A0A534UFQ3-F1
#
_entry.id   AF-A0A534UFQ3-F1
#
_cell.length_a   1.000
_cell.length_b   1.000
_cell.length_c   1.000
_cell.angle_alpha   90.00
_cell.angle_beta   90.00
_cell.angle_gamma   90.00
#
_symmetry.space_group_name_H-M   'P 1'
#
loop_
_entity.id
_entity.type
_entity.pdbx_description
1 polymer ?
#
loop_
_entity_poly.entity_id
_entity_poly.type
_entity_poly.pdbx_seq_one_letter_code
_entity_poly.pdbx_strand_id
1 'polypeptide(L)'
;REIDDETLKRAAVIGIASRELAIQDQQGDIYDQVQAGQLTWDDVVELRDIVSGKEQRRRDLADVTVFKNNGGQGIAELAIANVIFTRARERKLGVEISWGEGY
;
A
#
# COMPACT_ATOMS: atom_id res chain seq x y z
N ARG A 1 -1.85 -16.65 -0.46
CA ARG A 1 -0.66 -16.48 0.38
C ARG A 1 0.57 -16.68 -0.49
N GLU A 2 1.44 -15.68 -0.55
CA GLU A 2 2.62 -15.61 -1.42
C GLU A 2 3.92 -15.42 -0.62
N ILE A 3 3.84 -15.06 0.68
CA ILE A 3 4.97 -14.85 1.57
C ILE A 3 4.97 -15.93 2.68
N ASP A 4 6.11 -16.58 2.90
CA ASP A 4 6.28 -17.61 3.94
C ASP A 4 6.48 -17.02 5.34
N ASP A 5 6.28 -17.85 6.38
CA ASP A 5 6.34 -17.42 7.79
C ASP A 5 7.74 -16.87 8.15
N GLU A 6 8.79 -17.54 7.68
CA GLU A 6 10.17 -17.19 8.00
C GLU A 6 10.58 -15.83 7.43
N THR A 7 10.09 -15.44 6.25
CA THR A 7 10.35 -14.11 5.69
C THR A 7 9.76 -13.01 6.59
N LEU A 8 8.52 -13.19 7.05
CA LEU A 8 7.86 -12.20 7.91
C LEU A 8 8.50 -12.15 9.31
N LYS A 9 8.86 -13.31 9.86
CA LYS A 9 9.55 -13.42 11.15
C LYS A 9 10.94 -12.77 11.16
N ARG A 10 11.67 -12.83 10.03
CA ARG A 10 13.01 -12.21 9.89
C ARG A 10 12.94 -10.72 9.54
N ALA A 11 11.77 -10.22 9.12
CA ALA A 11 11.64 -8.84 8.69
C ALA A 11 11.78 -7.89 9.90
N ALA A 12 12.74 -6.97 9.83
CA ALA A 12 12.86 -5.86 10.77
C ALA A 12 11.74 -4.83 10.58
N VAL A 13 11.17 -4.77 9.37
CA VAL A 13 10.02 -3.91 9.04
C VAL A 13 9.05 -4.70 8.18
N ILE A 14 7.79 -4.74 8.62
CA ILE A 14 6.67 -5.25 7.83
C ILE A 14 5.77 -4.05 7.49
N GLY A 15 5.97 -3.50 6.29
CA GLY A 15 5.16 -2.41 5.76
C GLY A 15 3.91 -2.93 5.06
N ILE A 16 2.79 -2.22 5.21
CA ILE A 16 1.52 -2.51 4.55
C ILE A 16 0.89 -1.24 3.99
N ALA A 17 0.07 -1.34 2.94
CA ALA A 17 -0.64 -0.16 2.43
C ALA A 17 -1.77 0.27 3.39
N SER A 18 -2.58 -0.69 3.86
CA SER A 18 -3.65 -0.46 4.85
C SER A 18 -3.87 -1.69 5.73
N ARG A 19 -3.78 -1.53 7.06
CA ARG A 19 -4.15 -2.59 8.02
C ARG A 19 -5.64 -2.87 7.95
N GLU A 20 -6.46 -1.82 7.82
CA GLU A 20 -7.92 -1.92 7.76
C GLU A 20 -8.38 -2.82 6.58
N LEU A 21 -7.80 -2.63 5.39
CA LEU A 21 -8.10 -3.49 4.24
C LEU A 21 -7.65 -4.94 4.46
N ALA A 22 -6.48 -5.14 5.07
CA ALA A 22 -6.00 -6.50 5.39
C ALA A 22 -6.94 -7.23 6.35
N ILE A 23 -7.51 -6.50 7.32
CA ILE A 23 -8.49 -7.03 8.29
C ILE A 23 -9.81 -7.31 7.60
N GLN A 24 -10.34 -6.34 6.84
CA GLN A 24 -11.64 -6.44 6.17
C GLN A 24 -11.68 -7.62 5.20
N ASP A 25 -10.64 -7.76 4.38
CA ASP A 25 -10.60 -8.76 3.31
C ASP A 25 -9.92 -10.07 3.76
N GLN A 26 -9.51 -10.16 5.03
CA GLN A 26 -8.81 -11.32 5.62
C GLN A 26 -7.62 -11.79 4.78
N GLN A 27 -6.76 -10.85 4.40
CA GLN A 27 -5.67 -11.12 3.45
C GLN A 27 -4.57 -11.97 4.10
N GLY A 28 -4.52 -13.25 3.72
CA GLY A 28 -3.78 -14.29 4.43
C GLY A 28 -2.26 -14.13 4.54
N ASP A 29 -1.60 -13.24 3.79
CA ASP A 29 -0.17 -12.99 3.99
C ASP A 29 0.12 -12.38 5.37
N ILE A 30 -0.78 -11.52 5.88
CA ILE A 30 -0.62 -10.86 7.18
C ILE A 30 -1.70 -11.31 8.15
N TYR A 31 -2.96 -11.39 7.69
CA TYR A 31 -4.09 -11.71 8.56
C TYR A 31 -3.92 -13.08 9.24
N ASP A 32 -3.55 -14.12 8.50
CA ASP A 32 -3.40 -15.47 9.04
C ASP A 32 -2.27 -15.55 10.08
N GLN A 33 -1.20 -14.77 9.90
CA GLN A 33 -0.09 -14.69 10.87
C GLN A 33 -0.53 -14.07 12.19
N VAL A 34 -1.38 -13.04 12.11
CA VAL A 34 -1.96 -12.41 13.28
C VAL A 34 -2.94 -13.37 13.97
N GLN A 35 -3.78 -14.09 13.23
CA GLN A 35 -4.67 -15.10 13.79
C GLN A 35 -3.92 -16.26 14.45
N ALA A 36 -2.78 -16.66 13.88
CA ALA A 36 -1.91 -17.70 14.42
C ALA A 36 -1.04 -17.21 15.60
N GLY A 37 -1.14 -15.94 15.99
CA GLY A 37 -0.37 -15.33 17.09
C GLY A 37 1.13 -15.20 16.79
N GLN A 38 1.54 -15.31 15.52
CA GLN A 38 2.94 -15.15 15.11
C GLN A 38 3.34 -13.67 14.96
N LEU A 39 2.35 -12.82 14.70
CA LEU A 39 2.48 -11.37 14.60
C LEU A 39 1.32 -10.68 15.33
N THR A 40 1.50 -9.42 15.68
CA THR A 40 0.42 -8.52 16.09
C THR A 40 0.25 -7.41 15.07
N TRP A 41 -0.90 -6.73 15.07
CA TRP A 41 -1.11 -5.58 14.16
C TRP A 41 -0.16 -4.41 14.45
N ASP A 42 0.41 -4.33 15.65
CA ASP A 42 1.40 -3.31 16.03
C ASP A 42 2.80 -3.57 15.43
N ASP A 43 3.08 -4.81 15.05
CA ASP A 43 4.31 -5.21 14.35
C ASP A 43 4.31 -4.74 12.88
N VAL A 44 3.12 -4.57 12.31
CA VAL A 44 2.92 -4.15 10.91
C VAL A 44 2.77 -2.64 10.85
N VAL A 45 3.49 -1.93 9.97
CA VAL A 45 3.46 -0.47 9.86
C VAL A 45 2.80 -0.02 8.56
N GLU A 46 1.92 0.97 8.61
CA GLU A 46 1.31 1.51 7.39
C GLU A 46 2.27 2.43 6.62
N LEU A 47 2.22 2.35 5.29
CA LEU A 47 3.07 3.14 4.39
C LEU A 47 2.99 4.66 4.67
N ARG A 48 1.82 5.16 5.04
CA ARG A 48 1.61 6.59 5.36
C ARG A 48 2.45 7.05 6.55
N ASP A 49 2.66 6.19 7.54
CA ASP A 49 3.43 6.52 8.74
C ASP A 49 4.94 6.41 8.49
N ILE A 50 5.34 5.50 7.60
CA ILE A 50 6.73 5.40 7.11
C ILE A 50 7.08 6.66 6.31
N VAL A 51 6.25 7.01 5.31
CA VAL A 51 6.50 8.15 4.40
C VAL A 51 6.45 9.49 5.14
N SER A 52 5.57 9.64 6.12
CA SER A 52 5.51 10.85 6.95
C SER A 52 6.62 10.93 8.01
N GLY A 53 7.43 9.89 8.16
CA GLY A 53 8.51 9.83 9.15
C GLY A 53 8.04 9.59 10.59
N LYS A 54 6.77 9.26 10.81
CA LYS A 54 6.24 8.91 12.14
C LYS A 54 6.78 7.57 12.65
N GLU A 55 6.97 6.60 11.75
CA GLU A 55 7.44 5.26 12.08
C GLU A 55 8.68 4.91 11.23
N GLN A 56 9.86 5.09 11.82
CA GLN A 56 11.15 4.75 11.18
C GLN A 56 11.75 3.51 11.83
N ARG A 57 11.43 2.33 11.29
CA ARG A 57 11.82 1.05 11.88
C ARG A 57 13.08 0.42 11.29
N ARG A 58 13.45 0.75 10.05
CA ARG A 58 14.71 0.29 9.45
C ARG A 58 15.88 1.03 10.10
N ARG A 59 16.86 0.29 10.61
CA ARG A 59 17.99 0.83 11.39
C ARG A 59 19.35 0.42 10.81
N ASP A 60 19.41 -0.67 10.06
CA ASP A 60 20.66 -1.20 9.52
C ASP A 60 20.55 -1.57 8.02
N LEU A 61 21.71 -1.74 7.37
CA LEU A 61 21.78 -2.21 5.99
C LEU A 61 21.47 -3.70 5.86
N ALA A 62 21.71 -4.49 6.90
CA ALA A 62 21.41 -5.92 6.96
C ALA A 62 19.93 -6.21 7.26
N ASP A 63 19.15 -5.20 7.65
CA ASP A 63 17.72 -5.35 7.92
C ASP A 63 16.98 -5.85 6.67
N VAL A 64 16.22 -6.93 6.86
CA VAL A 64 15.22 -7.34 5.87
C VAL A 64 13.97 -6.51 6.07
N THR A 65 13.48 -5.89 5.00
CA THR A 65 12.20 -5.17 5.01
C THR A 65 11.24 -5.82 4.03
N VAL A 66 10.02 -6.08 4.48
CA VAL A 66 8.92 -6.56 3.64
C VAL A 66 7.94 -5.42 3.46
N PHE A 67 7.50 -5.18 2.24
CA PHE A 67 6.36 -4.31 1.97
C PHE A 67 5.29 -5.12 1.24
N LYS A 68 4.16 -5.37 1.92
CA LYS A 68 2.99 -5.96 1.27
C LYS A 68 2.10 -4.83 0.76
N ASN A 69 2.16 -4.59 -0.55
CA ASN A 69 1.11 -3.81 -1.18
C ASN A 69 -0.18 -4.64 -1.19
N ASN A 70 -1.17 -4.19 -0.44
CA ASN A 70 -2.37 -4.95 -0.11
C ASN A 70 -3.65 -4.18 -0.49
N GLY A 71 -3.49 -3.10 -1.25
CA GLY A 71 -4.58 -2.36 -1.86
C GLY A 71 -4.09 -1.50 -3.03
N GLY A 72 -4.79 -1.60 -4.16
CA GLY A 72 -4.87 -0.52 -5.14
C GLY A 72 -5.74 0.57 -4.52
N GLN A 73 -5.12 1.43 -3.72
CA GLN A 73 -5.85 2.48 -3.03
C GLN A 73 -6.28 3.46 -4.10
N GLY A 74 -7.56 3.51 -4.48
CA GLY A 74 -8.08 4.44 -5.50
C GLY A 74 -7.56 5.89 -5.36
N ILE A 75 -7.13 6.27 -4.16
CA ILE A 75 -6.34 7.46 -3.84
C ILE A 75 -5.04 7.57 -4.66
N ALA A 76 -4.18 6.55 -4.67
CA ALA A 76 -2.94 6.50 -5.43
C ALA A 76 -3.20 6.54 -6.93
N GLU A 77 -4.16 5.76 -7.45
CA GLU A 77 -4.51 5.82 -8.87
C GLU A 77 -5.05 7.21 -9.26
N LEU A 78 -5.92 7.81 -8.43
CA LEU A 78 -6.46 9.15 -8.68
C LEU A 78 -5.37 10.22 -8.62
N ALA A 79 -4.44 10.13 -7.67
CA ALA A 79 -3.31 11.06 -7.57
C ALA A 79 -2.44 11.00 -8.83
N ILE A 80 -2.13 9.79 -9.32
CA ILE A 80 -1.40 9.59 -10.57
C ILE A 80 -2.22 10.10 -11.77
N ALA A 81 -3.52 9.79 -11.82
CA ALA A 81 -4.41 10.24 -12.88
C ALA A 81 -4.45 11.76 -12.97
N ASN A 82 -4.51 12.47 -11.84
CA ASN A 82 -4.45 13.92 -11.80
C ASN A 82 -3.12 14.46 -12.36
N VAL A 83 -1.97 13.88 -11.96
CA VAL A 83 -0.66 14.29 -12.49
C VAL A 83 -0.58 14.07 -14.01
N ILE A 84 -1.06 12.93 -14.50
CA ILE A 84 -1.09 12.63 -15.94
C ILE A 84 -2.00 13.62 -16.65
N PHE A 85 -3.20 13.85 -16.12
CA PHE A 85 -4.18 14.77 -16.69
C PHE A 85 -3.66 16.20 -16.77
N THR A 86 -3.07 16.73 -15.69
CA THR A 86 -2.45 18.06 -15.68
C THR A 86 -1.38 18.18 -16.76
N ARG A 87 -0.47 17.20 -16.85
CA ARG A 87 0.60 17.20 -17.86
C ARG A 87 0.07 17.06 -19.29
N ALA A 88 -0.99 16.28 -19.49
CA ALA A 88 -1.64 16.15 -20.78
C ALA A 88 -2.23 17.50 -21.22
N ARG A 89 -2.89 18.24 -20.32
CA ARG A 89 -3.41 19.59 -20.57
C ARG A 89 -2.30 20.57 -20.95
N GLU A 90 -1.23 20.62 -20.17
CA GLU A 90 -0.06 21.50 -20.43
C GLU A 90 0.57 21.22 -21.80
N ARG A 91 0.59 19.95 -22.21
CA ARG A 91 1.18 19.50 -23.48
C ARG A 91 0.18 19.44 -24.64
N LYS A 92 -1.06 19.88 -24.42
CA LYS A 92 -2.15 19.84 -25.41
C LYS A 92 -2.37 18.43 -26.00
N LEU A 93 -2.32 17.41 -25.14
CA LEU A 93 -2.59 16.02 -25.46
C LEU A 93 -4.02 15.64 -25.06
N GLY A 94 -4.61 14.69 -25.79
CA GLY A 94 -5.96 14.17 -25.55
C GLY A 94 -7.03 14.81 -26.42
N VAL A 95 -8.29 14.47 -26.15
CA VAL A 95 -9.48 14.96 -26.87
C VAL A 95 -10.53 15.39 -25.85
N GLU A 96 -11.14 16.55 -26.06
CA GLU A 96 -12.28 17.00 -25.27
C GLU A 96 -13.53 16.23 -25.71
N ILE A 97 -14.24 15.66 -24.74
CA ILE A 97 -15.49 14.94 -24.98
C ILE A 97 -16.60 15.76 -24.30
N SER A 98 -17.56 16.24 -25.09
CA SER A 98 -18.81 16.76 -24.58
C SER A 98 -19.79 15.60 -24.40
N TRP A 99 -20.34 15.45 -23.20
CA TRP A 99 -21.47 14.57 -22.99
C TRP A 99 -22.69 15.14 -23.74
N GLY A 100 -23.35 14.33 -24.56
CA GLY A 100 -24.60 14.72 -25.20
C GLY A 100 -25.72 14.78 -24.17
N GLU A 101 -26.54 15.84 -24.19
CA GLU A 101 -27.78 15.89 -23.41
C GLU A 101 -28.76 14.86 -23.99
N GLY A 102 -29.08 13.83 -23.22
CA GLY A 102 -29.95 12.75 -23.69
C GLY A 102 -29.94 11.48 -22.85
N TYR A 103 -30.26 11.61 -21.56
CA TYR A 103 -31.02 10.60 -20.82
C TYR A 103 -32.24 11.29 -20.20
#